data_AF-A0A524PWH7-F1
#
_entry.id   AF-A0A524PWH7-F1
#
_cell.length_a   1.000
_cell.length_b   1.000
_cell.length_c   1.000
_cell.angle_alpha   90.00
_cell.angle_beta   90.00
_cell.angle_gamma   90.00
#
_symmetry.space_group_name_H-M   'P 1'
#
loop_
_entity.id
_entity.type
_entity.pdbx_description
1 polymer ?
#
loop_
_entity_poly.entity_id
_entity_poly.type
_entity_poly.pdbx_seq_one_letter_code
_entity_poly.pdbx_strand_id
1 'polypeptide(L)'
;MWLSLNILSQMVDTAGIAPDELALRLTMATAEIDTIELVNAHFDSIITAKITGVMPHPGADKLTLVDLDGGDRTYRVVCGAPNHSIGDIVPLAIPGTRFSDEMVIAKTIIRGEASEGMLCSERELGLSDDHSGIMILASDTDIGVPFSRLYPLRRDVRFEIDNKSITHRPDLWSHEGFAREIGALFGREFRSVVDWGLLDGVSGDAKLSVRILAPEAAPRYSALAVSGIRIEESPDWLKARVESIGMRPINNIVDITNYVMAELGEPMHAFDRKKLNGNEILVRMAGKNEPLTTLDGSDFALHPEDIVIADSKGPIALAGVMGGGNSEIDGTTTDIVLEAANFNPVNIRKTAARYSHRTEAAIRFEKSLSPELTVPALLRCYDLIRRIIPGASADSGIIDAYPVVQKPVVIKTDTDFIRKRLGADIDDGRILGILESLDFAVTPGTSGLTVAVPHYRATRDVSMPEDIVEEVGRIYGYDTIVPEPPMIPCGTPGKNRVRLFERRVKEALSGHAGMIEVSGYSFTGEATLEKLSINMDAELRLANPLSQEQDRLRRSLVPNIVQNIALNSRYHDEFRIYELGRVYIKKTRTSQDLAEERTMVTGAVYRKKPD
;
A
#
# COMPACT_ATOMS: atom_id res chain seq x y z
N MET A 1 -2.10 -1.17 -1.58
CA MET A 1 -2.00 -1.51 -0.13
C MET A 1 -3.20 -2.37 0.21
N TRP A 2 -3.06 -3.41 1.04
CA TRP A 2 -4.19 -4.28 1.39
C TRP A 2 -4.91 -3.83 2.66
N LEU A 3 -6.24 -3.83 2.61
CA LEU A 3 -7.12 -3.71 3.78
C LEU A 3 -7.91 -4.99 3.98
N SER A 4 -7.89 -5.53 5.19
CA SER A 4 -8.69 -6.68 5.62
C SER A 4 -10.03 -6.23 6.18
N LEU A 5 -11.13 -6.80 5.67
CA LEU A 5 -12.45 -6.58 6.23
C LEU A 5 -12.55 -7.10 7.66
N ASN A 6 -11.92 -8.24 7.97
CA ASN A 6 -11.88 -8.76 9.32
C ASN A 6 -11.15 -7.80 10.29
N ILE A 7 -10.14 -7.03 9.85
CA ILE A 7 -9.44 -6.05 10.70
C ILE A 7 -10.34 -4.82 10.89
N LEU A 8 -10.90 -4.29 9.81
CA LEU A 8 -11.82 -3.16 9.83
C LEU A 8 -13.01 -3.40 10.77
N SER A 9 -13.55 -4.62 10.77
CA SER A 9 -14.70 -5.01 11.58
C SER A 9 -14.45 -4.98 13.10
N GLN A 10 -13.19 -4.85 13.54
CA GLN A 10 -12.87 -4.62 14.95
C GLN A 10 -13.09 -3.16 15.38
N MET A 11 -13.03 -2.24 14.42
CA MET A 11 -13.07 -0.79 14.65
C MET A 11 -14.40 -0.16 14.22
N VAL A 12 -15.10 -0.76 13.24
CA VAL A 12 -16.38 -0.24 12.75
C VAL A 12 -17.30 -1.40 12.38
N ASP A 13 -18.60 -1.24 12.63
CA ASP A 13 -19.60 -2.24 12.25
C ASP A 13 -19.78 -2.29 10.72
N THR A 14 -19.33 -3.37 10.11
CA THR A 14 -19.44 -3.65 8.68
C THR A 14 -20.58 -4.61 8.35
N ALA A 15 -21.34 -5.07 9.35
CA ALA A 15 -22.36 -6.07 9.15
C ALA A 15 -23.51 -5.55 8.26
N GLY A 16 -23.89 -6.38 7.29
CA GLY A 16 -24.95 -6.05 6.33
C GLY A 16 -24.52 -5.16 5.17
N ILE A 17 -23.25 -4.77 5.08
CA ILE A 17 -22.69 -4.03 3.93
C ILE A 17 -22.04 -5.05 2.99
N ALA A 18 -22.45 -5.06 1.72
CA ALA A 18 -21.81 -5.92 0.73
C ALA A 18 -20.39 -5.41 0.40
N PRO A 19 -19.38 -6.29 0.19
CA PRO A 19 -18.03 -5.84 -0.17
C PRO A 19 -17.96 -4.92 -1.38
N ASP A 20 -18.75 -5.20 -2.42
CA ASP A 20 -18.80 -4.36 -3.63
C ASP A 20 -19.38 -2.97 -3.34
N GLU A 21 -20.37 -2.88 -2.45
CA GLU A 21 -20.95 -1.61 -2.02
C GLU A 21 -19.94 -0.79 -1.20
N LEU A 22 -19.24 -1.45 -0.28
CA LEU A 22 -18.18 -0.83 0.51
C LEU A 22 -17.07 -0.26 -0.39
N ALA A 23 -16.61 -1.07 -1.36
CA ALA A 23 -15.56 -0.67 -2.29
C ALA A 23 -15.97 0.48 -3.20
N LEU A 24 -17.19 0.42 -3.76
CA LEU A 24 -17.74 1.48 -4.59
C LEU A 24 -17.80 2.80 -3.80
N ARG A 25 -18.28 2.75 -2.57
CA ARG A 25 -18.45 3.97 -1.77
C ARG A 25 -17.11 4.58 -1.35
N LEU A 26 -16.14 3.75 -0.96
CA LEU A 26 -14.78 4.21 -0.70
C LEU A 26 -14.15 4.84 -1.95
N THR A 27 -14.34 4.23 -3.13
CA THR A 27 -13.85 4.77 -4.41
C THR A 27 -14.42 6.15 -4.71
N MET A 28 -15.71 6.36 -4.42
CA MET A 28 -16.40 7.63 -4.72
C MET A 28 -16.03 8.77 -3.76
N ALA A 29 -15.68 8.47 -2.51
CA ALA A 29 -15.59 9.47 -1.43
C ALA A 29 -14.24 9.54 -0.68
N THR A 30 -13.37 8.55 -0.85
CA THR A 30 -12.17 8.37 -0.01
C THR A 30 -10.93 8.02 -0.85
N ALA A 31 -10.90 6.85 -1.47
CA ALA A 31 -9.75 6.31 -2.19
C ALA A 31 -10.19 5.20 -3.16
N GLU A 32 -9.56 5.15 -4.34
CA GLU A 32 -9.84 4.12 -5.35
C GLU A 32 -9.46 2.72 -4.85
N ILE A 33 -10.37 1.78 -5.07
CA ILE A 33 -10.16 0.35 -4.82
C ILE A 33 -9.83 -0.33 -6.16
N ASP A 34 -8.59 -0.79 -6.30
CA ASP A 34 -8.10 -1.48 -7.50
C ASP A 34 -8.74 -2.87 -7.66
N THR A 35 -8.78 -3.63 -6.55
CA THR A 35 -9.19 -5.04 -6.56
C THR A 35 -9.91 -5.42 -5.26
N ILE A 36 -10.91 -6.29 -5.35
CA ILE A 36 -11.51 -7.00 -4.20
C ILE A 36 -11.12 -8.48 -4.30
N GLU A 37 -10.57 -9.03 -3.22
CA GLU A 37 -10.12 -10.41 -3.17
C GLU A 37 -10.84 -11.19 -2.08
N LEU A 38 -11.36 -12.37 -2.42
CA LEU A 38 -11.97 -13.30 -1.48
C LEU A 38 -10.92 -14.33 -1.02
N VAL A 39 -10.31 -14.06 0.13
CA VAL A 39 -9.25 -14.90 0.69
C VAL A 39 -9.84 -16.17 1.28
N ASN A 40 -9.29 -17.32 0.89
CA ASN A 40 -9.69 -18.65 1.34
C ASN A 40 -11.20 -18.93 1.23
N ALA A 41 -11.85 -18.39 0.20
CA ALA A 41 -13.29 -18.62 -0.06
C ALA A 41 -13.66 -20.11 -0.12
N HIS A 42 -12.70 -20.95 -0.53
CA HIS A 42 -12.85 -22.40 -0.60
C HIS A 42 -13.08 -23.07 0.76
N PHE A 43 -12.73 -22.43 1.88
CA PHE A 43 -12.97 -22.92 3.24
C PHE A 43 -14.46 -23.13 3.54
N ASP A 44 -15.37 -22.49 2.80
CA ASP A 44 -16.82 -22.70 2.93
C ASP A 44 -17.30 -24.05 2.41
N SER A 45 -16.56 -24.59 1.45
CA SER A 45 -16.87 -25.87 0.79
C SER A 45 -16.03 -27.02 1.33
N ILE A 46 -15.09 -26.74 2.23
CA ILE A 46 -14.35 -27.76 2.96
C ILE A 46 -15.12 -28.00 4.26
N ILE A 47 -15.46 -29.25 4.53
CA ILE A 47 -16.19 -29.63 5.75
C ILE A 47 -15.33 -30.49 6.65
N THR A 48 -15.60 -30.47 7.95
CA THR A 48 -15.05 -31.47 8.86
C THR A 48 -15.74 -32.81 8.67
N ALA A 49 -14.97 -33.88 8.55
CA ALA A 49 -15.51 -35.23 8.37
C ALA A 49 -14.77 -36.22 9.28
N LYS A 50 -15.49 -37.20 9.81
CA LYS A 50 -14.92 -38.24 10.66
C LYS A 50 -14.65 -39.52 9.87
N ILE A 51 -13.46 -40.07 9.98
CA ILE A 51 -13.11 -41.35 9.34
C ILE A 51 -13.84 -42.48 10.07
N THR A 52 -14.67 -43.21 9.33
CA THR A 52 -15.45 -44.36 9.83
C THR A 52 -14.88 -45.70 9.36
N GLY A 53 -14.14 -45.71 8.25
CA GLY A 53 -13.49 -46.91 7.72
C GLY A 53 -12.27 -46.61 6.86
N VAL A 54 -11.26 -47.47 6.93
CA VAL A 54 -10.04 -47.41 6.10
C VAL A 54 -9.76 -48.80 5.54
N MET A 55 -9.67 -48.90 4.22
CA MET A 55 -9.40 -50.15 3.50
C MET A 55 -8.26 -49.95 2.49
N PRO A 56 -7.41 -50.96 2.24
CA PRO A 56 -6.41 -50.89 1.18
C PRO A 56 -7.08 -50.82 -0.20
N HIS A 57 -6.53 -49.99 -1.10
CA HIS A 57 -7.09 -49.83 -2.44
C HIS A 57 -6.79 -51.08 -3.30
N PRO A 58 -7.80 -51.70 -3.96
CA PRO A 58 -7.62 -52.97 -4.68
C PRO A 58 -6.65 -52.88 -5.88
N GLY A 59 -6.56 -51.71 -6.51
CA GLY A 59 -5.68 -51.44 -7.65
C GLY A 59 -4.42 -50.59 -7.37
N ALA A 60 -4.03 -50.36 -6.11
CA ALA A 60 -2.85 -49.53 -5.78
C ALA A 60 -2.29 -49.77 -4.37
N ASP A 61 -1.00 -50.11 -4.29
CA ASP A 61 -0.33 -50.43 -3.02
C ASP A 61 -0.15 -49.24 -2.06
N LYS A 62 -0.19 -48.01 -2.58
CA LYS A 62 0.06 -46.77 -1.81
C LYS A 62 -1.21 -45.95 -1.55
N LEU A 63 -2.38 -46.45 -1.94
CA LEU A 63 -3.65 -45.73 -1.76
C LEU A 63 -4.56 -46.50 -0.82
N THR A 64 -5.40 -45.77 -0.10
CA THR A 64 -6.47 -46.31 0.75
C THR A 64 -7.81 -45.78 0.29
N LEU A 65 -8.86 -46.58 0.51
CA LEU A 65 -10.25 -46.15 0.44
C LEU A 65 -10.68 -45.76 1.84
N VAL A 66 -11.10 -44.51 2.00
CA VAL A 66 -11.49 -43.91 3.27
C VAL A 66 -12.98 -43.59 3.24
N ASP A 67 -13.73 -44.22 4.13
CA ASP A 67 -15.15 -43.94 4.36
C ASP A 67 -15.28 -42.89 5.47
N LEU A 68 -16.02 -41.83 5.19
CA LEU A 68 -16.10 -40.62 6.01
C LEU A 68 -17.56 -40.32 6.34
N ASP A 69 -17.83 -39.90 7.58
CA ASP A 69 -19.08 -39.28 7.98
C ASP A 69 -18.92 -37.75 7.88
N GLY A 70 -19.63 -37.12 6.94
CA GLY A 70 -19.66 -35.68 6.76
C GLY A 70 -20.81 -34.98 7.50
N GLY A 71 -21.53 -35.69 8.37
CA GLY A 71 -22.66 -35.18 9.15
C GLY A 71 -23.98 -35.14 8.39
N ASP A 72 -23.96 -34.82 7.10
CA ASP A 72 -25.13 -34.90 6.22
C ASP A 72 -25.30 -36.29 5.60
N ARG A 73 -24.20 -36.85 5.12
CA ARG A 73 -24.11 -38.17 4.49
C ARG A 73 -22.69 -38.73 4.63
N THR A 74 -22.54 -39.98 4.21
CA THR A 74 -21.24 -40.63 4.10
C THR A 74 -20.57 -40.34 2.76
N TYR A 75 -19.25 -40.13 2.79
CA TYR A 75 -18.41 -39.95 1.61
C TYR A 75 -17.40 -41.09 1.51
N ARG A 76 -17.03 -41.44 0.27
CA ARG A 76 -15.89 -42.34 0.02
C ARG A 76 -14.82 -41.60 -0.78
N VAL A 77 -13.60 -41.55 -0.26
CA VAL A 77 -12.47 -40.83 -0.88
C VAL A 77 -11.26 -41.76 -0.99
N VAL A 78 -10.52 -41.62 -2.07
CA VAL A 78 -9.21 -42.27 -2.24
C VAL A 78 -8.14 -41.36 -1.63
N CYS A 79 -7.40 -41.85 -0.64
CA CYS A 79 -6.36 -41.09 0.06
C CYS A 79 -4.99 -41.75 -0.15
N GLY A 80 -3.95 -40.94 -0.36
CA GLY A 80 -2.56 -41.40 -0.45
C GLY A 80 -1.69 -41.05 0.76
N ALA A 81 -2.21 -40.26 1.70
CA ALA A 81 -1.46 -39.85 2.88
C ALA A 81 -1.35 -41.00 3.89
N PRO A 82 -0.20 -41.23 4.54
CA PRO A 82 0.00 -42.39 5.40
C PRO A 82 -0.53 -42.21 6.83
N ASN A 83 -0.93 -41.00 7.22
CA ASN A 83 -1.12 -40.58 8.62
C ASN A 83 -2.58 -40.59 9.11
N HIS A 84 -3.49 -41.29 8.43
CA HIS A 84 -4.92 -41.30 8.76
C HIS A 84 -5.38 -42.62 9.37
N SER A 85 -6.28 -42.55 10.35
CA SER A 85 -6.82 -43.68 11.11
C SER A 85 -8.33 -43.56 11.32
N ILE A 86 -8.99 -44.70 11.60
CA ILE A 86 -10.40 -44.71 11.96
C ILE A 86 -10.61 -43.89 13.25
N GLY A 87 -11.57 -42.98 13.21
CA GLY A 87 -11.90 -42.08 14.31
C GLY A 87 -11.35 -40.66 14.16
N ASP A 88 -10.36 -40.45 13.28
CA ASP A 88 -9.79 -39.12 13.03
C ASP A 88 -10.81 -38.18 12.41
N ILE A 89 -10.75 -36.91 12.80
CA ILE A 89 -11.53 -35.83 12.18
C ILE A 89 -10.61 -35.07 11.24
N VAL A 90 -11.04 -34.88 9.99
CA VAL A 90 -10.20 -34.37 8.91
C VAL A 90 -10.97 -33.34 8.06
N PRO A 91 -10.28 -32.37 7.45
CA PRO A 91 -10.88 -31.49 6.47
C PRO A 91 -11.09 -32.22 5.14
N LEU A 92 -12.34 -32.27 4.68
CA LEU A 92 -12.77 -32.87 3.42
C LEU A 92 -13.20 -31.76 2.45
N ALA A 93 -12.47 -31.61 1.36
CA ALA A 93 -12.92 -30.83 0.21
C ALA A 93 -13.94 -31.63 -0.59
N ILE A 94 -15.19 -31.15 -0.62
CA ILE A 94 -16.29 -31.81 -1.32
C ILE A 94 -16.29 -31.47 -2.82
N PRO A 95 -17.00 -32.24 -3.68
CA PRO A 95 -17.14 -31.88 -5.09
C PRO A 95 -17.72 -30.47 -5.26
N GLY A 96 -17.03 -29.64 -6.04
CA GLY A 96 -17.32 -28.22 -6.22
C GLY A 96 -16.34 -27.29 -5.51
N THR A 97 -15.54 -27.78 -4.54
CA THR A 97 -14.48 -26.98 -3.90
C THR A 97 -13.46 -26.52 -4.94
N ARG A 98 -13.17 -25.22 -4.96
CA ARG A 98 -12.26 -24.57 -5.93
C ARG A 98 -11.04 -24.01 -5.21
N PHE A 99 -9.87 -24.63 -5.37
CA PHE A 99 -8.61 -24.10 -4.83
C PHE A 99 -8.00 -23.04 -5.75
N SER A 100 -8.20 -23.18 -7.07
CA SER A 100 -7.82 -22.21 -8.09
C SER A 100 -8.74 -22.37 -9.31
N ASP A 101 -8.60 -21.51 -10.32
CA ASP A 101 -9.37 -21.64 -11.56
C ASP A 101 -9.15 -22.98 -12.29
N GLU A 102 -7.97 -23.57 -12.10
CA GLU A 102 -7.58 -24.84 -12.70
C GLU A 102 -7.87 -26.05 -11.79
N MET A 103 -7.96 -25.84 -10.47
CA MET A 103 -8.14 -26.90 -9.49
C MET A 103 -9.53 -26.85 -8.85
N VAL A 104 -10.46 -27.60 -9.44
CA VAL A 104 -11.82 -27.83 -8.91
C VAL A 104 -11.97 -29.30 -8.55
N ILE A 105 -12.39 -29.57 -7.31
CA ILE A 105 -12.66 -30.93 -6.85
C ILE A 105 -13.92 -31.45 -7.54
N ALA A 106 -13.82 -32.62 -8.16
CA ALA A 106 -14.92 -33.30 -8.81
C ALA A 106 -14.97 -34.76 -8.36
N LYS A 107 -16.15 -35.38 -8.50
CA LYS A 107 -16.28 -36.83 -8.33
C LYS A 107 -15.54 -37.51 -9.48
N THR A 108 -14.50 -38.28 -9.15
CA THR A 108 -13.64 -38.95 -10.14
C THR A 108 -13.51 -40.44 -9.85
N ILE A 109 -13.05 -41.20 -10.84
CA ILE A 109 -12.70 -42.61 -10.67
C ILE A 109 -11.17 -42.69 -10.69
N ILE A 110 -10.60 -43.08 -9.56
CA ILE A 110 -9.15 -43.25 -9.40
C ILE A 110 -8.89 -44.75 -9.36
N ARG A 111 -8.24 -45.28 -10.41
CA ARG A 111 -7.85 -46.70 -10.51
C ARG A 111 -8.99 -47.70 -10.28
N GLY A 112 -10.19 -47.36 -10.73
CA GLY A 112 -11.38 -48.23 -10.68
C GLY A 112 -12.33 -47.94 -9.52
N GLU A 113 -11.91 -47.14 -8.53
CA GLU A 113 -12.71 -46.78 -7.37
C GLU A 113 -13.19 -45.33 -7.44
N ALA A 114 -14.41 -45.07 -6.97
CA ALA A 114 -14.96 -43.72 -6.93
C ALA A 114 -14.36 -42.92 -5.76
N SER A 115 -13.94 -41.68 -6.03
CA SER A 115 -13.51 -40.70 -5.02
C SER A 115 -14.44 -39.49 -5.07
N GLU A 116 -15.14 -39.24 -3.97
CA GLU A 116 -16.12 -38.17 -3.80
C GLU A 116 -15.58 -36.96 -3.05
N GLY A 117 -14.34 -36.57 -3.36
CA GLY A 117 -13.67 -35.44 -2.70
C GLY A 117 -12.17 -35.68 -2.54
N MET A 118 -11.56 -34.87 -1.68
CA MET A 118 -10.15 -34.93 -1.33
C MET A 118 -9.96 -34.57 0.15
N LEU A 119 -9.17 -35.35 0.87
CA LEU A 119 -8.74 -35.01 2.24
C LEU A 119 -7.58 -34.03 2.16
N CYS A 120 -7.64 -32.93 2.91
CA CYS A 120 -6.69 -31.83 2.76
C CYS A 120 -5.53 -31.91 3.76
N SER A 121 -4.32 -31.65 3.26
CA SER A 121 -3.13 -31.30 4.04
C SER A 121 -3.14 -29.83 4.47
N GLU A 122 -2.32 -29.47 5.46
CA GLU A 122 -2.18 -28.06 5.85
C GLU A 122 -1.68 -27.18 4.71
N ARG A 123 -0.82 -27.72 3.82
CA ARG A 123 -0.36 -27.03 2.62
C ARG A 123 -1.45 -26.73 1.62
N GLU A 124 -2.34 -27.69 1.36
CA GLU A 124 -3.48 -27.47 0.45
C GLU A 124 -4.47 -26.44 1.02
N LEU A 125 -4.55 -26.35 2.35
CA LEU A 125 -5.34 -25.33 3.06
C LEU A 125 -4.61 -23.98 3.19
N GLY A 126 -3.34 -23.89 2.76
CA GLY A 126 -2.53 -22.69 2.90
C GLY A 126 -2.17 -22.32 4.35
N LEU A 127 -2.21 -23.28 5.29
CA LEU A 127 -1.92 -23.05 6.70
C LEU A 127 -0.45 -23.28 7.07
N SER A 128 0.25 -24.15 6.33
CA SER A 128 1.63 -24.56 6.61
C SER A 128 2.30 -25.07 5.32
N ASP A 129 3.64 -25.09 5.28
CA ASP A 129 4.40 -25.74 4.19
C ASP A 129 4.44 -27.29 4.34
N ASP A 130 3.92 -27.83 5.45
CA ASP A 130 3.87 -29.27 5.69
C ASP A 130 2.92 -29.98 4.70
N HIS A 131 3.47 -31.01 4.07
CA HIS A 131 2.80 -31.88 3.11
C HIS A 131 3.08 -33.37 3.40
N SER A 132 3.55 -33.69 4.61
CA SER A 132 3.87 -35.05 5.04
C SER A 132 2.63 -35.95 5.16
N GLY A 133 1.44 -35.34 5.30
CA GLY A 133 0.17 -36.04 5.38
C GLY A 133 -1.03 -35.11 5.36
N ILE A 134 -2.23 -35.65 5.61
CA ILE A 134 -3.45 -34.86 5.76
C ILE A 134 -3.50 -34.20 7.14
N MET A 135 -4.23 -33.10 7.26
CA MET A 135 -4.47 -32.43 8.54
C MET A 135 -5.40 -33.28 9.40
N ILE A 136 -4.98 -33.57 10.64
CA ILE A 136 -5.81 -34.24 11.65
C ILE A 136 -6.26 -33.20 12.67
N LEU A 137 -7.58 -33.03 12.80
CA LEU A 137 -8.21 -32.07 13.70
C LEU A 137 -8.41 -32.68 15.10
N ALA A 138 -8.65 -31.82 16.09
CA ALA A 138 -8.96 -32.24 17.44
C ALA A 138 -10.21 -33.14 17.47
N SER A 139 -10.21 -34.18 18.28
CA SER A 139 -11.24 -35.23 18.30
C SER A 139 -12.61 -34.77 18.79
N ASP A 140 -12.69 -33.60 19.41
CA ASP A 140 -13.90 -32.92 19.87
C ASP A 140 -14.49 -31.93 18.83
N THR A 141 -13.90 -31.86 17.64
CA THR A 141 -14.38 -31.03 16.55
C THR A 141 -15.76 -31.48 16.07
N ASP A 142 -16.70 -30.53 15.90
CA ASP A 142 -18.01 -30.80 15.31
C ASP A 142 -17.88 -31.37 13.89
N ILE A 143 -18.71 -32.33 13.52
CA ILE A 143 -18.71 -32.97 12.19
C ILE A 143 -19.66 -32.23 11.25
N GLY A 144 -19.29 -32.12 9.97
CA GLY A 144 -20.11 -31.52 8.92
C GLY A 144 -20.15 -30.00 8.94
N VAL A 145 -19.29 -29.36 9.72
CA VAL A 145 -19.21 -27.89 9.76
C VAL A 145 -18.20 -27.38 8.73
N PRO A 146 -18.47 -26.25 8.06
CA PRO A 146 -17.51 -25.63 7.16
C PRO A 146 -16.21 -25.26 7.87
N PHE A 147 -15.09 -25.42 7.18
CA PHE A 147 -13.76 -25.13 7.70
C PHE A 147 -13.59 -23.64 8.04
N SER A 148 -14.30 -22.76 7.33
CA SER A 148 -14.38 -21.33 7.65
C SER A 148 -15.00 -21.03 9.01
N ARG A 149 -15.76 -21.96 9.60
CA ARG A 149 -16.26 -21.82 10.98
C ARG A 149 -15.18 -22.13 12.02
N LEU A 150 -14.23 -23.02 11.69
CA LEU A 150 -13.10 -23.34 12.57
C LEU A 150 -12.01 -22.27 12.49
N TYR A 151 -11.75 -21.75 11.29
CA TYR A 151 -10.72 -20.74 11.03
C TYR A 151 -11.36 -19.46 10.46
N PRO A 152 -12.23 -18.77 11.22
CA PRO A 152 -12.98 -17.62 10.72
C PRO A 152 -12.08 -16.44 10.32
N LEU A 153 -10.88 -16.34 10.91
CA LEU A 153 -9.94 -15.26 10.59
C LEU A 153 -9.11 -15.53 9.32
N ARG A 154 -9.04 -16.79 8.88
CA ARG A 154 -8.34 -17.18 7.65
C ARG A 154 -9.20 -16.96 6.42
N ARG A 155 -10.52 -16.96 6.57
CA ARG A 155 -11.47 -16.51 5.53
C ARG A 155 -11.65 -15.00 5.66
N ASP A 156 -11.40 -14.26 4.59
CA ASP A 156 -11.47 -12.80 4.62
C ASP A 156 -11.87 -12.20 3.28
N VAL A 157 -12.20 -10.92 3.29
CA VAL A 157 -12.30 -10.09 2.09
C VAL A 157 -11.23 -9.01 2.19
N ARG A 158 -10.38 -8.91 1.18
CA ARG A 158 -9.35 -7.87 1.09
C ARG A 158 -9.66 -6.86 0.01
N PHE A 159 -9.31 -5.61 0.28
CA PHE A 159 -9.38 -4.51 -0.68
C PHE A 159 -7.97 -4.03 -1.01
N GLU A 160 -7.63 -3.99 -2.30
CA GLU A 160 -6.41 -3.36 -2.78
C GLU A 160 -6.67 -1.88 -3.01
N ILE A 161 -6.00 -1.02 -2.26
CA ILE A 161 -6.10 0.43 -2.38
C ILE A 161 -5.05 0.94 -3.37
N ASP A 162 -5.48 1.77 -4.34
CA ASP A 162 -4.55 2.57 -5.15
C ASP A 162 -3.90 3.64 -4.26
N ASN A 163 -2.69 3.34 -3.81
CA ASN A 163 -1.97 4.21 -2.90
C ASN A 163 -1.27 5.40 -3.60
N LYS A 164 -1.41 5.54 -4.92
CA LYS A 164 -0.78 6.62 -5.72
C LYS A 164 -1.56 7.93 -5.60
N SER A 165 -2.87 7.87 -5.39
CA SER A 165 -3.76 9.03 -5.31
C SER A 165 -3.84 9.63 -3.89
N ILE A 166 -3.68 8.81 -2.85
CA ILE A 166 -3.82 9.22 -1.43
C ILE A 166 -2.55 9.80 -0.78
N THR A 167 -1.67 10.46 -1.56
CA THR A 167 -0.39 10.97 -1.02
C THR A 167 -0.52 12.13 -0.05
N HIS A 168 -1.68 12.80 -0.04
CA HIS A 168 -2.04 13.88 0.88
C HIS A 168 -2.75 13.37 2.15
N ARG A 169 -3.16 12.09 2.18
CA ARG A 169 -3.91 11.44 3.27
C ARG A 169 -3.05 10.41 4.02
N PRO A 170 -2.13 10.84 4.92
CA PRO A 170 -1.30 9.91 5.68
C PRO A 170 -2.09 9.00 6.62
N ASP A 171 -3.26 9.45 7.08
CA ASP A 171 -4.19 8.68 7.90
C ASP A 171 -4.70 7.42 7.18
N LEU A 172 -4.85 7.47 5.85
CA LEU A 172 -5.30 6.34 5.04
C LEU A 172 -4.20 5.32 4.74
N TRP A 173 -3.03 5.40 5.39
CA TRP A 173 -2.01 4.35 5.33
C TRP A 173 -2.17 3.29 6.43
N SER A 174 -3.38 3.20 7.00
CA SER A 174 -3.76 2.29 8.06
C SER A 174 -5.22 1.81 7.95
N HIS A 175 -5.53 0.70 8.62
CA HIS A 175 -6.91 0.25 8.74
C HIS A 175 -7.74 1.19 9.61
N GLU A 176 -7.15 1.83 10.61
CA GLU A 176 -7.83 2.79 11.47
C GLU A 176 -8.37 3.98 10.67
N GLY A 177 -7.55 4.56 9.78
CA GLY A 177 -7.99 5.67 8.93
C GLY A 177 -9.18 5.28 8.05
N PHE A 178 -9.13 4.10 7.44
CA PHE A 178 -10.26 3.58 6.67
C PHE A 178 -11.48 3.24 7.53
N ALA A 179 -11.31 2.74 8.75
CA ALA A 179 -12.42 2.47 9.64
C ALA A 179 -13.17 3.76 10.03
N ARG A 180 -12.46 4.86 10.25
CA ARG A 180 -13.07 6.20 10.47
C ARG A 180 -13.86 6.66 9.25
N GLU A 181 -13.30 6.51 8.06
CA GLU A 181 -13.98 6.85 6.79
C GLU A 181 -15.25 6.01 6.58
N ILE A 182 -15.16 4.70 6.81
CA ILE A 182 -16.33 3.80 6.73
C ILE A 182 -17.39 4.20 7.77
N GLY A 183 -16.96 4.58 8.98
CA GLY A 183 -17.85 5.11 10.02
C GLY A 183 -18.63 6.34 9.55
N ALA A 184 -17.91 7.35 9.05
CA ALA A 184 -18.48 8.59 8.54
C ALA A 184 -19.42 8.37 7.36
N LEU A 185 -19.00 7.52 6.42
CA LEU A 185 -19.80 7.14 5.28
C LEU A 185 -21.09 6.45 5.76
N PHE A 186 -21.00 5.29 6.41
CA PHE A 186 -22.16 4.45 6.69
C PHE A 186 -22.95 4.84 7.94
N GLY A 187 -22.60 5.94 8.59
CA GLY A 187 -23.24 6.39 9.83
C GLY A 187 -23.03 5.37 10.96
N ARG A 188 -21.82 4.79 11.04
CA ARG A 188 -21.44 3.77 12.01
C ARG A 188 -20.44 4.35 13.00
N GLU A 189 -20.54 3.90 14.25
CA GLU A 189 -19.61 4.32 15.30
C GLU A 189 -18.22 3.71 15.06
N PHE A 190 -17.20 4.55 15.04
CA PHE A 190 -15.81 4.14 15.09
C PHE A 190 -15.39 3.85 16.54
N ARG A 191 -14.64 2.77 16.74
CA ARG A 191 -14.10 2.34 18.03
C ARG A 191 -12.59 2.16 17.91
N SER A 192 -11.85 2.93 18.71
CA SER A 192 -10.40 2.79 18.83
C SER A 192 -10.03 1.42 19.42
N VAL A 193 -9.00 0.78 18.85
CA VAL A 193 -8.41 -0.46 19.40
C VAL A 193 -7.37 -0.21 20.49
N VAL A 194 -6.96 1.05 20.68
CA VAL A 194 -5.97 1.46 21.67
C VAL A 194 -6.62 1.53 23.05
N ASP A 195 -6.12 0.73 24.00
CA ASP A 195 -6.52 0.79 25.40
C ASP A 195 -5.64 1.76 26.19
N TRP A 196 -6.16 2.97 26.39
CA TRP A 196 -5.49 4.01 27.18
C TRP A 196 -5.38 3.68 28.68
N GLY A 197 -6.18 2.74 29.19
CA GLY A 197 -6.10 2.27 30.58
C GLY A 197 -4.78 1.57 30.90
N LEU A 198 -4.04 1.10 29.88
CA LEU A 198 -2.72 0.50 30.05
C LEU A 198 -1.65 1.50 30.45
N LEU A 199 -1.83 2.79 30.17
CA LEU A 199 -0.81 3.81 30.41
C LEU A 199 -0.37 3.88 31.88
N ASP A 200 -1.31 3.75 32.81
CA ASP A 200 -1.04 3.74 34.25
C ASP A 200 -0.25 2.50 34.70
N GLY A 201 -0.37 1.39 33.97
CA GLY A 201 0.32 0.13 34.24
C GLY A 201 1.72 0.04 33.63
N VAL A 202 2.05 0.93 32.69
CA VAL A 202 3.36 1.00 32.05
C VAL A 202 4.29 1.81 32.96
N SER A 203 5.02 1.10 33.82
CA SER A 203 5.92 1.68 34.80
C SER A 203 7.11 0.75 35.04
N GLY A 204 8.19 1.30 35.58
CA GLY A 204 9.34 0.50 35.99
C GLY A 204 10.62 1.33 36.10
N ASP A 205 11.63 0.73 36.73
CA ASP A 205 12.88 1.40 37.10
C ASP A 205 14.00 1.19 36.07
N ALA A 206 13.71 0.58 34.92
CA ALA A 206 14.72 0.36 33.90
C ALA A 206 15.30 1.70 33.44
N LYS A 207 16.63 1.78 33.51
CA LYS A 207 17.39 2.93 33.04
C LYS A 207 17.47 2.83 31.51
N LEU A 208 16.52 3.45 30.83
CA LEU A 208 16.53 3.72 29.40
C LEU A 208 16.28 5.22 29.21
N SER A 209 17.05 5.85 28.33
CA SER A 209 16.88 7.26 27.97
C SER A 209 16.95 7.42 26.46
N VAL A 210 16.12 8.30 25.92
CA VAL A 210 16.14 8.69 24.51
C VAL A 210 16.59 10.14 24.42
N ARG A 211 17.55 10.44 23.53
CA ARG A 211 17.95 11.80 23.22
C ARG A 211 17.96 12.03 21.72
N ILE A 212 17.21 13.05 21.29
CA ILE A 212 17.14 13.48 19.90
C ILE A 212 18.13 14.62 19.70
N LEU A 213 19.17 14.38 18.91
CA LEU A 213 20.20 15.35 18.54
C LEU A 213 19.87 16.10 17.25
N ALA A 214 18.88 15.64 16.49
CA ALA A 214 18.39 16.28 15.27
C ALA A 214 16.85 16.47 15.30
N PRO A 215 16.31 17.40 16.11
CA PRO A 215 14.85 17.56 16.30
C PRO A 215 14.06 17.82 15.02
N GLU A 216 14.62 18.55 14.06
CA GLU A 216 13.96 18.82 12.77
C GLU A 216 13.85 17.58 11.87
N ALA A 217 14.76 16.62 12.08
CA ALA A 217 14.79 15.36 11.33
C ALA A 217 13.97 14.27 12.02
N ALA A 218 13.85 14.32 13.35
CA ALA A 218 13.04 13.41 14.15
C ALA A 218 12.23 14.21 15.20
N PRO A 219 11.02 14.69 14.85
CA PRO A 219 10.20 15.49 15.75
C PRO A 219 9.86 14.81 17.08
N ARG A 220 9.66 13.49 17.06
CA ARG A 220 9.31 12.69 18.23
C ARG A 220 9.92 11.29 18.16
N TYR A 221 10.33 10.77 19.31
CA TYR A 221 10.75 9.38 19.46
C TYR A 221 10.28 8.87 20.82
N SER A 222 9.49 7.80 20.81
CA SER A 222 8.94 7.18 21.99
C SER A 222 9.46 5.75 22.09
N ALA A 223 9.81 5.32 23.31
CA ALA A 223 10.32 3.97 23.55
C ALA A 223 9.71 3.33 24.80
N LEU A 224 9.61 2.00 24.78
CA LEU A 224 9.16 1.21 25.93
C LEU A 224 10.04 -0.03 26.10
N ALA A 225 10.65 -0.20 27.28
CA ALA A 225 11.36 -1.43 27.63
C ALA A 225 10.39 -2.49 28.14
N VAL A 226 10.48 -3.70 27.60
CA VAL A 226 9.63 -4.84 27.96
C VAL A 226 10.49 -6.07 28.22
N SER A 227 10.32 -6.71 29.37
CA SER A 227 10.98 -7.97 29.74
C SER A 227 10.02 -9.15 29.71
N GLY A 228 10.56 -10.35 29.90
CA GLY A 228 9.78 -11.59 29.91
C GLY A 228 9.32 -12.03 28.53
N ILE A 229 10.05 -11.61 27.49
CA ILE A 229 9.78 -11.96 26.10
C ILE A 229 10.29 -13.37 25.81
N ARG A 230 9.53 -14.09 24.99
CA ARG A 230 9.94 -15.36 24.39
C ARG A 230 9.63 -15.30 22.91
N ILE A 231 10.66 -15.40 22.08
CA ILE A 231 10.51 -15.38 20.62
C ILE A 231 10.04 -16.76 20.16
N GLU A 232 8.86 -16.80 19.55
CA GLU A 232 8.21 -18.01 19.04
C GLU A 232 7.45 -17.69 17.75
N GLU A 233 6.95 -18.74 17.11
CA GLU A 233 6.00 -18.57 16.01
C GLU A 233 4.73 -17.86 16.50
N SER A 234 4.20 -16.98 15.66
CA SER A 234 2.96 -16.26 15.95
C SER A 234 1.77 -17.21 16.11
N PRO A 235 0.79 -16.90 16.98
CA PRO A 235 -0.46 -17.64 17.02
C PRO A 235 -1.21 -17.51 15.68
N ASP A 236 -2.06 -18.50 15.37
CA ASP A 236 -2.77 -18.60 14.09
C ASP A 236 -3.53 -17.32 13.72
N TRP A 237 -4.21 -16.70 14.68
CA TRP A 237 -4.95 -15.47 14.45
C TRP A 237 -4.06 -14.32 13.98
N LEU A 238 -2.84 -14.20 14.52
CA LEU A 238 -1.91 -13.12 14.15
C LEU A 238 -1.28 -13.40 12.79
N LYS A 239 -0.92 -14.65 12.52
CA LYS A 239 -0.49 -15.08 11.18
C LYS A 239 -1.55 -14.71 10.12
N ALA A 240 -2.82 -15.00 10.42
CA ALA A 240 -3.94 -14.67 9.53
C ALA A 240 -4.04 -13.16 9.27
N ARG A 241 -3.84 -12.33 10.31
CA ARG A 241 -3.81 -10.87 10.16
C ARG A 241 -2.64 -10.40 9.30
N VAL A 242 -1.43 -10.89 9.56
CA VAL A 242 -0.21 -10.49 8.82
C VAL A 242 -0.31 -10.89 7.34
N GLU A 243 -0.81 -12.09 7.05
CA GLU A 243 -1.08 -12.54 5.68
C GLU A 243 -2.17 -11.68 5.02
N SER A 244 -3.23 -11.32 5.76
CA SER A 244 -4.32 -10.49 5.24
C SER A 244 -3.88 -9.08 4.82
N ILE A 245 -2.76 -8.58 5.34
CA ILE A 245 -2.19 -7.28 4.92
C ILE A 245 -1.10 -7.44 3.84
N GLY A 246 -0.91 -8.65 3.31
CA GLY A 246 0.05 -8.96 2.24
C GLY A 246 1.48 -9.21 2.70
N MET A 247 1.69 -9.48 4.00
CA MET A 247 3.00 -9.75 4.57
C MET A 247 3.15 -11.22 4.96
N ARG A 248 4.39 -11.72 5.00
CA ARG A 248 4.68 -13.09 5.46
C ARG A 248 4.91 -13.07 6.98
N PRO A 249 4.28 -13.97 7.75
CA PRO A 249 4.58 -14.13 9.17
C PRO A 249 6.03 -14.57 9.41
N ILE A 250 6.65 -14.05 10.47
CA ILE A 250 8.05 -14.31 10.83
C ILE A 250 8.14 -14.85 12.25
N ASN A 251 7.80 -14.03 13.24
CA ASN A 251 7.74 -14.41 14.65
C ASN A 251 6.78 -13.48 15.39
N ASN A 252 6.38 -13.89 16.59
CA ASN A 252 5.39 -13.19 17.40
C ASN A 252 5.66 -11.68 17.60
N ILE A 253 6.91 -11.24 17.75
CA ILE A 253 7.22 -9.80 17.95
C ILE A 253 7.23 -9.02 16.63
N VAL A 254 7.91 -9.53 15.61
CA VAL A 254 7.96 -8.86 14.28
C VAL A 254 6.56 -8.76 13.69
N ASP A 255 5.76 -9.80 13.84
CA ASP A 255 4.40 -9.86 13.33
C ASP A 255 3.48 -8.88 14.05
N ILE A 256 3.65 -8.69 15.37
CA ILE A 256 2.94 -7.63 16.12
C ILE A 256 3.33 -6.25 15.58
N THR A 257 4.63 -5.97 15.40
CA THR A 257 5.05 -4.65 14.90
C THR A 257 4.53 -4.37 13.48
N ASN A 258 4.52 -5.38 12.61
CA ASN A 258 3.96 -5.27 11.26
C ASN A 258 2.44 -5.09 11.29
N TYR A 259 1.75 -5.84 12.16
CA TYR A 259 0.31 -5.72 12.32
C TYR A 259 -0.09 -4.35 12.85
N VAL A 260 0.57 -3.83 13.91
CA VAL A 260 0.30 -2.49 14.46
C VAL A 260 0.58 -1.39 13.43
N MET A 261 1.64 -1.54 12.64
CA MET A 261 1.93 -0.62 11.53
C MET A 261 0.79 -0.58 10.51
N ALA A 262 0.21 -1.72 10.15
CA ALA A 262 -0.92 -1.75 9.23
C ALA A 262 -2.24 -1.34 9.90
N GLU A 263 -2.43 -1.63 11.18
CA GLU A 263 -3.63 -1.33 11.95
C GLU A 263 -3.75 0.18 12.21
N LEU A 264 -2.69 0.81 12.73
CA LEU A 264 -2.68 2.22 13.15
C LEU A 264 -1.90 3.16 12.22
N GLY A 265 -1.05 2.62 11.33
CA GLY A 265 -0.28 3.42 10.37
C GLY A 265 1.11 3.83 10.84
N GLU A 266 1.46 3.53 12.09
CA GLU A 266 2.75 3.86 12.70
C GLU A 266 3.75 2.71 12.54
N PRO A 267 4.81 2.85 11.74
CA PRO A 267 5.85 1.84 11.68
C PRO A 267 6.56 1.69 13.03
N MET A 268 6.65 0.45 13.49
CA MET A 268 7.24 0.09 14.78
C MET A 268 8.51 -0.72 14.56
N HIS A 269 9.42 -0.66 15.54
CA HIS A 269 10.57 -1.56 15.59
C HIS A 269 10.79 -2.11 17.00
N ALA A 270 11.52 -3.21 17.11
CA ALA A 270 11.89 -3.82 18.37
C ALA A 270 13.38 -4.16 18.36
N PHE A 271 14.13 -3.60 19.30
CA PHE A 271 15.54 -3.92 19.51
C PHE A 271 15.71 -4.96 20.60
N ASP A 272 16.69 -5.85 20.47
CA ASP A 272 17.14 -6.68 21.57
C ASP A 272 17.87 -5.81 22.61
N ARG A 273 17.31 -5.71 23.81
CA ARG A 273 17.82 -4.85 24.88
C ARG A 273 19.24 -5.21 25.30
N LYS A 274 19.64 -6.48 25.20
CA LYS A 274 20.98 -6.98 25.58
C LYS A 274 22.03 -6.67 24.52
N LYS A 275 21.63 -6.49 23.27
CA LYS A 275 22.53 -6.13 22.16
C LYS A 275 22.82 -4.63 22.10
N LEU A 276 21.96 -3.80 22.70
CA LEU A 276 22.19 -2.37 22.82
C LEU A 276 23.37 -2.06 23.75
N ASN A 277 24.28 -1.19 23.29
CA ASN A 277 25.40 -0.73 24.10
C ASN A 277 24.99 0.46 24.97
N GLY A 278 24.79 0.18 26.26
CA GLY A 278 24.42 1.17 27.26
C GLY A 278 22.92 1.29 27.43
N ASN A 279 22.50 2.48 27.88
CA ASN A 279 21.13 2.77 28.30
C ASN A 279 20.55 3.99 27.56
N GLU A 280 21.28 4.53 26.60
CA GLU A 280 20.91 5.75 25.86
C GLU A 280 20.73 5.41 24.38
N ILE A 281 19.55 5.74 23.84
CA ILE A 281 19.26 5.76 22.41
C ILE A 281 19.44 7.19 21.90
N LEU A 282 20.22 7.34 20.84
CA LEU A 282 20.55 8.60 20.20
C LEU A 282 19.95 8.66 18.80
N VAL A 283 19.07 9.62 18.57
CA VAL A 283 18.54 9.89 17.22
C VAL A 283 19.29 11.07 16.65
N ARG A 284 20.07 10.85 15.58
CA ARG A 284 20.97 11.86 15.00
C ARG A 284 21.12 11.72 13.50
N MET A 285 21.76 12.70 12.88
CA MET A 285 22.23 12.57 11.50
C MET A 285 23.44 11.62 11.44
N ALA A 286 23.57 10.90 10.34
CA ALA A 286 24.71 10.03 10.07
C ALA A 286 25.99 10.83 9.84
N GLY A 287 27.12 10.23 10.20
CA GLY A 287 28.43 10.68 9.78
C GLY A 287 28.65 10.42 8.28
N LYS A 288 29.54 11.20 7.66
CA LYS A 288 29.90 10.97 6.25
C LYS A 288 30.58 9.61 6.08
N ASN A 289 30.01 8.76 5.23
CA ASN A 289 30.45 7.39 4.98
C ASN A 289 30.48 6.53 6.26
N GLU A 290 29.64 6.84 7.23
CA GLU A 290 29.48 6.01 8.43
C GLU A 290 28.95 4.62 8.00
N PRO A 291 29.58 3.52 8.42
CA PRO A 291 29.16 2.18 8.01
C PRO A 291 27.93 1.71 8.80
N LEU A 292 27.02 1.00 8.12
CA LEU A 292 25.89 0.30 8.75
C LEU A 292 25.56 -0.97 7.96
N THR A 293 25.42 -2.09 8.67
CA THR A 293 24.92 -3.35 8.14
C THR A 293 23.47 -3.54 8.58
N THR A 294 22.55 -3.71 7.63
CA THR A 294 21.11 -3.90 7.89
C THR A 294 20.73 -5.36 8.08
N LEU A 295 19.50 -5.60 8.56
CA LEU A 295 18.94 -6.94 8.83
C LEU A 295 18.95 -7.89 7.62
N ASP A 296 18.89 -7.34 6.41
CA ASP A 296 18.96 -8.10 5.16
C ASP A 296 20.40 -8.46 4.74
N GLY A 297 21.40 -8.08 5.55
CA GLY A 297 22.83 -8.30 5.28
C GLY A 297 23.46 -7.28 4.33
N SER A 298 22.73 -6.22 3.94
CA SER A 298 23.28 -5.17 3.09
C SER A 298 24.18 -4.22 3.88
N ASP A 299 25.33 -3.87 3.29
CA ASP A 299 26.28 -2.91 3.86
C ASP A 299 26.16 -1.55 3.17
N PHE A 300 25.94 -0.49 3.96
CA PHE A 300 25.82 0.88 3.48
C PHE A 300 26.93 1.78 4.00
N ALA A 301 27.41 2.66 3.11
CA ALA A 301 28.12 3.88 3.49
C ALA A 301 27.10 5.02 3.58
N LEU A 302 26.84 5.49 4.79
CA LEU A 302 25.77 6.45 5.06
C LEU A 302 26.11 7.86 4.59
N HIS A 303 25.09 8.59 4.13
CA HIS A 303 25.18 9.97 3.72
C HIS A 303 24.82 10.90 4.89
N PRO A 304 25.42 12.10 5.02
CA PRO A 304 25.10 13.04 6.11
C PRO A 304 23.64 13.54 6.20
N GLU A 305 22.80 13.22 5.21
CA GLU A 305 21.37 13.54 5.22
C GLU A 305 20.52 12.38 5.78
N ASP A 306 21.14 11.24 6.09
CA ASP A 306 20.48 10.08 6.68
C ASP A 306 20.29 10.26 8.17
N ILE A 307 19.14 9.80 8.64
CA ILE A 307 18.82 9.74 10.06
C ILE A 307 19.21 8.34 10.53
N VAL A 308 19.95 8.28 11.62
CA VAL A 308 20.32 7.02 12.27
C VAL A 308 19.83 7.01 13.69
N ILE A 309 19.47 5.81 14.11
CA ILE A 309 19.27 5.46 15.50
C ILE A 309 20.57 4.83 15.94
N ALA A 310 21.15 5.35 17.01
CA ALA A 310 22.47 4.95 17.49
C ALA A 310 22.43 4.65 18.99
N ASP A 311 23.33 3.80 19.43
CA ASP A 311 23.64 3.61 20.83
C ASP A 311 24.98 4.30 21.17
N SER A 312 25.56 3.97 22.33
CA SER A 312 26.85 4.55 22.76
C SER A 312 28.06 4.17 21.90
N LYS A 313 27.95 3.14 21.04
CA LYS A 313 29.04 2.67 20.17
C LYS A 313 28.86 3.05 18.71
N GLY A 314 27.64 3.18 18.21
CA GLY A 314 27.41 3.46 16.81
C GLY A 314 25.96 3.32 16.35
N PRO A 315 25.72 3.38 15.02
CA PRO A 315 24.38 3.24 14.47
C PRO A 315 23.90 1.79 14.63
N ILE A 316 22.63 1.65 15.02
CA ILE A 316 21.93 0.38 15.22
C ILE A 316 20.74 0.22 14.27
N ALA A 317 20.32 1.29 13.59
CA ALA A 317 19.31 1.24 12.53
C ALA A 317 19.41 2.44 11.59
N LEU A 318 18.98 2.23 10.35
CA LEU A 318 18.69 3.30 9.39
C LEU A 318 17.26 3.76 9.64
N ALA A 319 17.12 4.91 10.30
CA ALA A 319 15.86 5.35 10.89
C ALA A 319 14.74 5.41 9.85
N GLY A 320 13.60 4.82 10.16
CA GLY A 320 12.42 4.79 9.29
C GLY A 320 12.57 4.02 7.98
N VAL A 321 13.68 3.31 7.76
CA VAL A 321 13.91 2.51 6.54
C VAL A 321 14.16 1.05 6.88
N MET A 322 15.17 0.75 7.69
CA MET A 322 15.56 -0.63 8.01
C MET A 322 16.34 -0.72 9.32
N GLY A 323 16.05 -1.75 10.13
CA GLY A 323 16.84 -2.07 11.32
C GLY A 323 18.27 -2.51 10.98
N GLY A 324 19.19 -2.36 11.93
CA GLY A 324 20.56 -2.87 11.83
C GLY A 324 20.68 -4.29 12.38
N GLY A 325 21.50 -5.12 11.74
CA GLY A 325 21.70 -6.51 12.17
C GLY A 325 22.36 -6.66 13.55
N ASN A 326 23.02 -5.60 14.04
CA ASN A 326 23.69 -5.58 15.34
C ASN A 326 22.74 -5.49 16.54
N SER A 327 21.45 -5.18 16.33
CA SER A 327 20.45 -5.00 17.39
C SER A 327 19.18 -5.83 17.18
N GLU A 328 19.21 -6.73 16.20
CA GLU A 328 18.11 -7.62 15.82
C GLU A 328 17.64 -8.52 16.97
N ILE A 329 16.35 -8.82 17.02
CA ILE A 329 15.78 -9.84 17.91
C ILE A 329 16.02 -11.25 17.36
N ASP A 330 16.42 -12.19 18.21
CA ASP A 330 16.65 -13.59 17.85
C ASP A 330 16.01 -14.55 18.87
N GLY A 331 16.13 -15.86 18.64
CA GLY A 331 15.56 -16.89 19.52
C GLY A 331 16.05 -16.87 20.98
N THR A 332 17.08 -16.10 21.30
CA THR A 332 17.63 -15.92 22.65
C THR A 332 17.20 -14.61 23.33
N THR A 333 16.50 -13.72 22.61
CA THR A 333 16.02 -12.44 23.12
C THR A 333 14.98 -12.65 24.21
N THR A 334 15.22 -12.05 25.38
CA THR A 334 14.30 -12.07 26.54
C THR A 334 13.76 -10.70 26.93
N ASP A 335 14.42 -9.65 26.45
CA ASP A 335 14.17 -8.27 26.83
C ASP A 335 14.27 -7.43 25.56
N ILE A 336 13.28 -6.60 25.30
CA ILE A 336 13.20 -5.77 24.09
C ILE A 336 13.02 -4.30 24.44
N VAL A 337 13.40 -3.44 23.50
CA VAL A 337 12.98 -2.02 23.48
C VAL A 337 12.12 -1.82 22.25
N LEU A 338 10.84 -1.50 22.49
CA LEU A 338 9.92 -1.09 21.45
C LEU A 338 10.20 0.36 21.05
N GLU A 339 10.19 0.62 19.75
CA GLU A 339 10.34 1.92 19.14
C GLU A 339 9.07 2.32 18.40
N ALA A 340 8.61 3.55 18.64
CA ALA A 340 7.69 4.29 17.79
C ALA A 340 8.24 5.70 17.59
N ALA A 341 8.35 6.17 16.34
CA ALA A 341 9.12 7.38 16.05
C ALA A 341 8.54 8.14 14.87
N ASN A 342 8.61 9.47 14.95
CA ASN A 342 8.24 10.34 13.85
C ASN A 342 9.50 10.91 13.19
N PHE A 343 9.64 10.70 11.89
CA PHE A 343 10.78 11.17 11.11
C PHE A 343 10.35 12.16 10.02
N ASN A 344 11.28 13.00 9.60
CA ASN A 344 11.06 13.94 8.51
C ASN A 344 10.84 13.19 7.19
N PRO A 345 9.68 13.37 6.52
CA PRO A 345 9.31 12.62 5.33
C PRO A 345 10.26 12.85 4.14
N VAL A 346 10.88 14.04 4.05
CA VAL A 346 11.81 14.38 2.96
C VAL A 346 13.14 13.66 3.15
N ASN A 347 13.64 13.59 4.39
CA ASN A 347 14.84 12.82 4.71
C ASN A 347 14.63 11.34 4.37
N ILE A 348 13.55 10.73 4.88
CA ILE A 348 13.24 9.33 4.60
C ILE A 348 13.13 9.05 3.10
N ARG A 349 12.40 9.90 2.35
CA ARG A 349 12.28 9.74 0.88
C ARG A 349 13.61 9.76 0.16
N LYS A 350 14.49 10.69 0.56
CA LYS A 350 15.84 10.80 -0.03
C LYS A 350 16.68 9.57 0.33
N THR A 351 16.64 9.11 1.57
CA THR A 351 17.36 7.92 2.05
C THR A 351 16.89 6.66 1.32
N ALA A 352 15.58 6.39 1.30
CA ALA A 352 14.99 5.24 0.63
C ALA A 352 15.31 5.22 -0.87
N ALA A 353 15.23 6.38 -1.55
CA ALA A 353 15.61 6.49 -2.95
C ALA A 353 17.12 6.32 -3.19
N ARG A 354 17.98 6.85 -2.32
CA ARG A 354 19.44 6.76 -2.47
C ARG A 354 19.93 5.32 -2.40
N TYR A 355 19.38 4.55 -1.48
CA TYR A 355 19.78 3.15 -1.28
C TYR A 355 18.91 2.17 -2.07
N SER A 356 17.86 2.64 -2.77
CA SER A 356 16.87 1.78 -3.44
C SER A 356 16.16 0.81 -2.48
N HIS A 357 15.99 1.20 -1.21
CA HIS A 357 15.29 0.44 -0.18
C HIS A 357 13.98 1.14 0.19
N ARG A 358 12.88 0.73 -0.46
CA ARG A 358 11.52 1.20 -0.14
C ARG A 358 10.77 0.13 0.63
N THR A 359 10.92 0.15 1.95
CA THR A 359 10.22 -0.75 2.87
C THR A 359 8.80 -0.25 3.19
N GLU A 360 7.97 -1.11 3.78
CA GLU A 360 6.63 -0.73 4.27
C GLU A 360 6.68 0.43 5.28
N ALA A 361 7.74 0.50 6.10
CA ALA A 361 7.98 1.61 7.02
C ALA A 361 8.33 2.91 6.27
N ALA A 362 9.29 2.83 5.34
CA ALA A 362 9.74 4.00 4.58
C ALA A 362 8.57 4.64 3.81
N ILE A 363 7.77 3.83 3.12
CA ILE A 363 6.66 4.32 2.30
C ILE A 363 5.64 5.09 3.15
N ARG A 364 5.40 4.68 4.41
CA ARG A 364 4.51 5.37 5.35
C ARG A 364 5.14 6.64 5.91
N PHE A 365 6.38 6.58 6.40
CA PHE A 365 7.06 7.77 6.93
C PHE A 365 7.20 8.89 5.88
N GLU A 366 7.36 8.55 4.60
CA GLU A 366 7.39 9.52 3.49
C GLU A 366 6.08 10.34 3.35
N LYS A 367 4.96 9.91 3.97
CA LYS A 367 3.64 10.56 3.87
C LYS A 367 3.37 11.62 4.92
N SER A 368 4.33 11.90 5.81
CA SER A 368 4.15 12.89 6.90
C SER A 368 3.14 12.39 7.94
N LEU A 369 3.40 11.21 8.51
CA LEU A 369 2.62 10.67 9.62
C LEU A 369 2.55 11.66 10.79
N SER A 370 1.46 11.59 11.55
CA SER A 370 1.29 12.41 12.75
C SER A 370 2.23 11.95 13.87
N PRO A 371 3.01 12.84 14.49
CA PRO A 371 3.83 12.50 15.65
C PRO A 371 3.01 12.08 16.86
N GLU A 372 1.70 12.34 16.90
CA GLU A 372 0.83 11.85 17.98
C GLU A 372 0.51 10.34 17.90
N LEU A 373 0.93 9.64 16.84
CA LEU A 373 0.71 8.20 16.70
C LEU A 373 1.68 7.33 17.53
N THR A 374 2.82 7.88 17.96
CA THR A 374 3.90 7.08 18.57
C THR A 374 3.45 6.37 19.86
N VAL A 375 2.85 7.12 20.78
CA VAL A 375 2.39 6.58 22.08
C VAL A 375 1.21 5.59 21.93
N PRO A 376 0.14 5.91 21.18
CA PRO A 376 -0.92 4.95 20.89
C PRO A 376 -0.41 3.62 20.31
N ALA A 377 0.55 3.69 19.38
CA ALA A 377 1.14 2.51 18.76
C ALA A 377 1.94 1.66 19.75
N LEU A 378 2.71 2.29 20.66
CA LEU A 378 3.40 1.56 21.74
C LEU A 378 2.41 0.85 22.67
N LEU A 379 1.33 1.52 23.08
CA LEU A 379 0.31 0.92 23.94
C LEU A 379 -0.36 -0.27 23.25
N ARG A 380 -0.73 -0.13 21.98
CA ARG A 380 -1.34 -1.21 21.20
C ARG A 380 -0.38 -2.38 21.00
N CYS A 381 0.88 -2.10 20.69
CA CYS A 381 1.92 -3.13 20.57
C CYS A 381 2.10 -3.88 21.89
N TYR A 382 2.16 -3.17 23.02
CA TYR A 382 2.30 -3.77 24.34
C TYR A 382 1.08 -4.61 24.75
N ASP A 383 -0.15 -4.14 24.46
CA ASP A 383 -1.38 -4.90 24.67
C ASP A 383 -1.33 -6.26 23.95
N LEU A 384 -0.98 -6.25 22.65
CA LEU A 384 -0.88 -7.48 21.86
C LEU A 384 0.21 -8.43 22.38
N ILE A 385 1.36 -7.88 22.81
CA ILE A 385 2.43 -8.68 23.43
C ILE A 385 1.91 -9.37 24.69
N ARG A 386 1.22 -8.67 25.58
CA ARG A 386 0.68 -9.26 26.82
C ARG A 386 -0.37 -10.35 26.57
N ARG A 387 -1.16 -10.21 25.51
CA ARG A 387 -2.16 -11.21 25.11
C ARG A 387 -1.51 -12.51 24.64
N ILE A 388 -0.37 -12.44 23.96
CA ILE A 388 0.34 -13.59 23.41
C ILE A 388 1.33 -14.17 24.43
N ILE A 389 1.98 -13.31 25.20
CA ILE A 389 3.04 -13.63 26.16
C ILE A 389 2.60 -13.14 27.55
N PRO A 390 1.86 -13.96 28.32
CA PRO A 390 1.37 -13.55 29.64
C PRO A 390 2.46 -13.17 30.64
N GLY A 391 3.70 -13.63 30.43
CA GLY A 391 4.87 -13.27 31.25
C GLY A 391 5.53 -11.94 30.91
N ALA A 392 5.08 -11.25 29.85
CA ALA A 392 5.67 -10.00 29.44
C ALA A 392 5.29 -8.84 30.38
N SER A 393 6.28 -8.05 30.79
CA SER A 393 6.09 -6.91 31.69
C SER A 393 6.76 -5.67 31.14
N ALA A 394 6.12 -4.51 31.28
CA ALA A 394 6.79 -3.23 31.08
C ALA A 394 7.82 -3.06 32.20
N ASP A 395 9.04 -2.73 31.80
CA ASP A 395 10.17 -2.52 32.71
C ASP A 395 10.51 -1.03 32.88
N SER A 396 9.87 -0.18 32.08
CA SER A 396 9.97 1.28 32.13
C SER A 396 8.60 1.91 31.97
N GLY A 397 8.49 3.18 32.39
CA GLY A 397 7.48 4.07 31.80
C GLY A 397 7.75 4.29 30.29
N ILE A 398 6.80 4.89 29.58
CA ILE A 398 7.05 5.32 28.19
C ILE A 398 8.06 6.46 28.22
N ILE A 399 9.23 6.24 27.60
CA ILE A 399 10.24 7.29 27.43
C ILE A 399 9.88 8.05 26.16
N ASP A 400 9.40 9.29 26.31
CA ASP A 400 8.92 10.10 25.20
C ASP A 400 9.76 11.36 25.03
N ALA A 401 10.57 11.39 23.97
CA ALA A 401 11.32 12.57 23.56
C ALA A 401 10.54 13.29 22.45
N TYR A 402 9.89 14.41 22.79
CA TYR A 402 9.06 15.18 21.86
C TYR A 402 9.47 16.66 21.73
N PRO A 403 10.68 16.95 21.19
CA PRO A 403 11.20 18.32 21.10
C PRO A 403 10.44 19.23 20.13
N VAL A 404 9.78 18.68 19.10
CA VAL A 404 9.05 19.46 18.08
C VAL A 404 7.57 19.06 18.11
N VAL A 405 6.82 19.70 19.01
CA VAL A 405 5.40 19.41 19.21
C VAL A 405 4.56 19.84 18.01
N GLN A 406 3.68 18.95 17.53
CA GLN A 406 2.71 19.25 16.49
C GLN A 406 1.77 20.38 16.96
N LYS A 407 1.61 21.40 16.12
CA LYS A 407 0.72 22.50 16.41
C LYS A 407 -0.71 22.12 16.03
N PRO A 408 -1.71 22.34 16.92
CA PRO A 408 -3.11 22.18 16.55
C PRO A 408 -3.48 23.09 15.37
N VAL A 409 -4.27 22.57 14.45
CA VAL A 409 -4.80 23.34 13.32
C VAL A 409 -6.27 23.66 13.61
N VAL A 410 -6.61 24.95 13.52
CA VAL A 410 -7.97 25.45 13.72
C VAL A 410 -8.34 26.34 12.54
N ILE A 411 -9.40 25.97 11.84
CA ILE A 411 -9.88 26.64 10.63
C ILE A 411 -11.15 27.41 10.96
N LYS A 412 -11.23 28.64 10.47
CA LYS A 412 -12.43 29.48 10.57
C LYS A 412 -13.09 29.53 9.21
N THR A 413 -14.37 29.19 9.16
CA THR A 413 -15.18 29.16 7.94
C THR A 413 -16.65 29.45 8.29
N ASP A 414 -17.58 29.30 7.35
CA ASP A 414 -19.02 29.37 7.60
C ASP A 414 -19.77 28.45 6.62
N THR A 415 -21.03 28.12 6.92
CA THR A 415 -21.81 27.19 6.10
C THR A 415 -22.18 27.76 4.73
N ASP A 416 -22.33 29.09 4.62
CA ASP A 416 -22.61 29.77 3.35
C ASP A 416 -21.42 29.71 2.39
N PHE A 417 -20.20 29.85 2.91
CA PHE A 417 -18.97 29.66 2.15
C PHE A 417 -18.89 28.24 1.57
N ILE A 418 -19.20 27.23 2.38
CA ILE A 418 -19.20 25.82 1.96
C ILE A 418 -20.23 25.59 0.86
N ARG A 419 -21.49 25.97 1.07
CA ARG A 419 -22.56 25.88 0.05
C ARG A 419 -22.18 26.56 -1.26
N LYS A 420 -21.67 27.79 -1.17
CA LYS A 420 -21.29 28.59 -2.34
C LYS A 420 -20.15 27.97 -3.13
N ARG A 421 -19.16 27.37 -2.45
CA ARG A 421 -18.02 26.72 -3.11
C ARG A 421 -18.41 25.38 -3.74
N LEU A 422 -19.26 24.59 -3.08
CA LEU A 422 -19.78 23.34 -3.63
C LEU A 422 -20.81 23.56 -4.76
N GLY A 423 -21.54 24.67 -4.72
CA GLY A 423 -22.68 24.88 -5.62
C GLY A 423 -23.89 23.99 -5.26
N ALA A 424 -24.01 23.60 -3.99
CA ALA A 424 -25.08 22.74 -3.49
C ALA A 424 -25.77 23.38 -2.28
N ASP A 425 -27.09 23.28 -2.22
CA ASP A 425 -27.89 23.73 -1.09
C ASP A 425 -27.97 22.62 -0.04
N ILE A 426 -27.12 22.70 0.97
CA ILE A 426 -26.97 21.70 2.04
C ILE A 426 -27.36 22.33 3.37
N ASP A 427 -28.21 21.65 4.14
CA ASP A 427 -28.61 22.09 5.49
C ASP A 427 -27.42 22.18 6.45
N ASP A 428 -27.44 23.19 7.34
CA ASP A 428 -26.37 23.43 8.32
C ASP A 428 -26.14 22.21 9.22
N GLY A 429 -27.21 21.55 9.68
CA GLY A 429 -27.11 20.35 10.52
C GLY A 429 -26.47 19.18 9.79
N ARG A 430 -26.69 19.06 8.47
CA ARG A 430 -26.02 18.04 7.66
C ARG A 430 -24.53 18.33 7.50
N ILE A 431 -24.15 19.59 7.28
CA ILE A 431 -22.74 20.00 7.20
C ILE A 431 -22.02 19.68 8.52
N LEU A 432 -22.61 20.07 9.64
CA LEU A 432 -22.05 19.81 10.98
C LEU A 432 -21.92 18.31 11.25
N GLY A 433 -22.98 17.53 11.00
CA GLY A 433 -22.96 16.09 11.21
C GLY A 433 -21.93 15.36 10.35
N ILE A 434 -21.66 15.83 9.12
CA ILE A 434 -20.58 15.29 8.29
C ILE A 434 -19.22 15.55 8.94
N LEU A 435 -18.93 16.79 9.34
CA LEU A 435 -17.66 17.16 9.95
C LEU A 435 -17.44 16.41 11.27
N GLU A 436 -18.45 16.32 12.12
CA GLU A 436 -18.38 15.58 13.38
C GLU A 436 -18.17 14.08 13.16
N SER A 437 -18.80 13.50 12.13
CA SER A 437 -18.60 12.08 11.78
C SER A 437 -17.17 11.76 11.29
N LEU A 438 -16.44 12.79 10.85
CA LEU A 438 -15.04 12.73 10.45
C LEU A 438 -14.08 13.15 11.59
N ASP A 439 -14.57 13.15 12.84
CA ASP A 439 -13.86 13.57 14.06
C ASP A 439 -13.39 15.03 14.09
N PHE A 440 -13.92 15.91 13.23
CA PHE A 440 -13.66 17.33 13.39
C PHE A 440 -14.45 17.87 14.58
N ALA A 441 -13.76 18.54 15.49
CA ALA A 441 -14.44 19.23 16.59
C ALA A 441 -14.94 20.60 16.10
N VAL A 442 -16.26 20.71 15.92
CA VAL A 442 -16.90 21.92 15.40
C VAL A 442 -17.51 22.73 16.53
N THR A 443 -17.15 24.02 16.59
CA THR A 443 -17.75 24.99 17.51
C THR A 443 -18.49 26.06 16.72
N PRO A 444 -19.84 26.11 16.79
CA PRO A 444 -20.61 27.19 16.21
C PRO A 444 -20.38 28.52 16.95
N GLY A 445 -20.23 29.62 16.21
CA GLY A 445 -20.09 30.97 16.73
C GLY A 445 -21.07 31.96 16.08
N THR A 446 -21.15 33.18 16.61
CA THR A 446 -22.07 34.23 16.13
C THR A 446 -21.79 34.73 14.70
N SER A 447 -20.64 34.39 14.12
CA SER A 447 -20.19 34.86 12.80
C SER A 447 -19.60 33.76 11.92
N GLY A 448 -19.81 32.48 12.26
CA GLY A 448 -19.30 31.35 11.48
C GLY A 448 -19.01 30.11 12.33
N LEU A 449 -18.24 29.19 11.76
CA LEU A 449 -17.80 27.92 12.33
C LEU A 449 -16.30 27.97 12.64
N THR A 450 -15.93 27.47 13.83
CA THR A 450 -14.54 27.15 14.17
C THR A 450 -14.39 25.64 14.17
N VAL A 451 -13.50 25.13 13.32
CA VAL A 451 -13.28 23.70 13.11
C VAL A 451 -11.87 23.34 13.56
N ALA A 452 -11.75 22.53 14.60
CA ALA A 452 -10.48 21.98 15.04
C ALA A 452 -10.21 20.66 14.29
N VAL A 453 -9.06 20.59 13.65
CA VAL A 453 -8.65 19.48 12.79
C VAL A 453 -8.02 18.37 13.66
N PRO A 454 -8.42 17.10 13.52
CA PRO A 454 -7.79 16.01 14.26
C PRO A 454 -6.31 15.86 13.87
N HIS A 455 -5.45 15.48 14.83
CA HIS A 455 -4.00 15.52 14.67
C HIS A 455 -3.49 14.74 13.44
N TYR A 456 -4.17 13.63 13.09
CA TYR A 456 -3.82 12.77 11.97
C TYR A 456 -4.20 13.35 10.59
N ARG A 457 -5.05 14.39 10.56
CA ARG A 457 -5.37 15.20 9.37
C ARG A 457 -4.64 16.57 9.37
N ALA A 458 -4.02 16.93 10.49
CA ALA A 458 -3.36 18.23 10.70
C ALA A 458 -1.86 18.25 10.33
N THR A 459 -1.42 17.39 9.41
CA THR A 459 0.00 17.31 8.99
C THR A 459 0.24 17.94 7.62
N ARG A 460 -0.36 17.39 6.56
CA ARG A 460 -0.22 17.83 5.15
C ARG A 460 -1.53 17.89 4.37
N ASP A 461 -2.63 17.69 5.07
CA ASP A 461 -3.93 17.49 4.48
C ASP A 461 -4.80 18.72 4.70
N VAL A 462 -5.40 18.84 5.89
CA VAL A 462 -6.38 19.90 6.18
C VAL A 462 -5.72 21.08 6.88
N SER A 463 -5.73 22.23 6.23
CA SER A 463 -5.06 23.46 6.66
C SER A 463 -5.79 24.76 6.32
N MET A 464 -6.77 24.74 5.42
CA MET A 464 -7.51 25.93 4.96
C MET A 464 -9.02 25.68 4.78
N PRO A 465 -9.85 26.75 4.70
CA PRO A 465 -11.30 26.61 4.60
C PRO A 465 -11.77 25.77 3.41
N GLU A 466 -11.09 25.83 2.26
CA GLU A 466 -11.39 25.01 1.10
C GLU A 466 -11.23 23.50 1.35
N ASP A 467 -10.33 23.08 2.24
CA ASP A 467 -10.18 21.66 2.60
C ASP A 467 -11.44 21.17 3.36
N ILE A 468 -12.05 22.04 4.18
CA ILE A 468 -13.34 21.74 4.83
C ILE A 468 -14.46 21.60 3.79
N VAL A 469 -14.39 22.36 2.69
CA VAL A 469 -15.35 22.24 1.58
C VAL A 469 -15.22 20.86 0.92
N GLU A 470 -13.99 20.39 0.69
CA GLU A 470 -13.73 19.05 0.16
C GLU A 470 -14.26 17.95 1.09
N GLU A 471 -13.99 18.03 2.39
CA GLU A 471 -14.47 17.04 3.38
C GLU A 471 -15.99 16.94 3.41
N VAL A 472 -16.69 18.08 3.33
CA VAL A 472 -18.15 18.10 3.24
C VAL A 472 -18.61 17.52 1.91
N GLY A 473 -18.00 17.97 0.80
CA GLY A 473 -18.38 17.59 -0.55
C GLY A 473 -18.25 16.09 -0.84
N ARG A 474 -17.16 15.46 -0.40
CA ARG A 474 -16.91 14.03 -0.63
C ARG A 474 -17.87 13.11 0.13
N ILE A 475 -18.23 13.46 1.37
CA ILE A 475 -19.19 12.68 2.18
C ILE A 475 -20.63 12.98 1.76
N TYR A 476 -20.91 14.21 1.33
CA TYR A 476 -22.19 14.57 0.72
C TYR A 476 -22.41 13.80 -0.60
N GLY A 477 -21.33 13.59 -1.37
CA GLY A 477 -21.30 12.86 -2.63
C GLY A 477 -21.33 13.80 -3.82
N TYR A 478 -20.24 13.86 -4.58
CA TYR A 478 -20.14 14.76 -5.75
C TYR A 478 -21.15 14.43 -6.86
N ASP A 479 -21.58 13.17 -6.95
CA ASP A 479 -22.61 12.70 -7.87
C ASP A 479 -24.01 13.28 -7.57
N THR A 480 -24.21 13.79 -6.36
CA THR A 480 -25.48 14.42 -5.94
C THR A 480 -25.56 15.90 -6.30
N ILE A 481 -24.43 16.53 -6.66
CA ILE A 481 -24.37 17.95 -7.01
C ILE A 481 -24.95 18.14 -8.43
N VAL A 482 -25.98 18.99 -8.53
CA VAL A 482 -26.66 19.27 -9.81
C VAL A 482 -25.70 20.04 -10.73
N PRO A 483 -25.38 19.52 -11.95
CA PRO A 483 -24.49 20.23 -12.86
C PRO A 483 -25.11 21.52 -13.41
N GLU A 484 -24.48 22.65 -13.13
CA GLU A 484 -24.88 23.95 -13.67
C GLU A 484 -23.77 24.55 -14.57
N PRO A 485 -24.07 24.93 -15.82
CA PRO A 485 -23.07 25.56 -16.68
C PRO A 485 -22.72 26.96 -16.17
N PRO A 486 -21.45 27.39 -16.24
CA PRO A 486 -21.08 28.74 -15.86
C PRO A 486 -21.74 29.76 -16.79
N MET A 487 -22.27 30.83 -16.20
CA MET A 487 -22.84 31.95 -16.95
C MET A 487 -21.71 32.83 -17.50
N ILE A 488 -21.31 32.59 -18.75
CA ILE A 488 -20.26 33.34 -19.43
C ILE A 488 -20.91 34.36 -20.39
N PRO A 489 -20.45 35.64 -20.41
CA PRO A 489 -20.92 36.61 -21.39
C PRO A 489 -20.73 36.11 -22.82
N CYS A 490 -21.78 36.19 -23.64
CA CYS A 490 -21.69 35.82 -25.05
C CYS A 490 -20.84 36.87 -25.80
N GLY A 491 -19.74 36.44 -26.41
CA GLY A 491 -18.85 37.32 -27.18
C GLY A 491 -18.11 36.57 -28.28
N THR A 492 -17.69 37.30 -29.31
CA THR A 492 -16.87 36.74 -30.40
C THR A 492 -15.50 36.34 -29.86
N PRO A 493 -15.10 35.06 -29.92
CA PRO A 493 -13.80 34.65 -29.42
C PRO A 493 -12.68 35.25 -30.29
N GLY A 494 -11.56 35.58 -29.64
CA GLY A 494 -10.35 36.01 -30.35
C GLY A 494 -9.86 34.93 -31.33
N LYS A 495 -9.47 35.34 -32.54
CA LYS A 495 -8.92 34.40 -33.54
C LYS A 495 -7.47 34.05 -33.18
N ASN A 496 -7.21 32.77 -32.90
CA ASN A 496 -5.84 32.28 -32.74
C ASN A 496 -5.18 32.13 -34.12
N ARG A 497 -4.30 33.09 -34.47
CA ARG A 497 -3.61 33.14 -35.77
C ARG A 497 -2.72 31.92 -36.02
N VAL A 498 -2.10 31.36 -34.97
CA VAL A 498 -1.24 30.17 -35.07
C VAL A 498 -2.09 28.96 -35.45
N ARG A 499 -3.20 28.72 -34.75
CA ARG A 499 -4.13 27.61 -35.06
C ARG A 499 -4.70 27.73 -36.47
N LEU A 500 -5.01 28.95 -36.94
CA LEU A 500 -5.46 29.18 -38.31
C LEU A 500 -4.37 28.86 -39.34
N PHE A 501 -3.11 29.21 -39.05
CA PHE A 501 -1.98 28.87 -39.90
C PHE A 501 -1.76 27.36 -39.97
N GLU A 502 -1.75 26.67 -38.82
CA GLU A 502 -1.63 25.20 -38.76
C GLU A 502 -2.73 24.51 -39.56
N ARG A 503 -3.99 24.96 -39.41
CA ARG A 503 -5.11 24.44 -40.21
C ARG A 503 -4.90 24.62 -41.70
N ARG A 504 -4.46 25.82 -42.14
CA ARG A 504 -4.16 26.08 -43.56
C ARG A 504 -3.04 25.20 -44.09
N VAL A 505 -1.99 24.96 -43.29
CA VAL A 505 -0.91 24.05 -43.65
C VAL A 505 -1.43 22.62 -43.83
N LYS A 506 -2.26 22.13 -42.88
CA LYS A 506 -2.87 20.80 -42.97
C LYS A 506 -3.84 20.67 -44.15
N GLU A 507 -4.68 21.68 -44.39
CA GLU A 507 -5.57 21.75 -45.56
C GLU A 507 -4.77 21.67 -46.87
N ALA A 508 -3.63 22.37 -46.96
CA ALA A 508 -2.77 22.33 -48.13
C ALA A 508 -2.10 20.96 -48.32
N LEU A 509 -1.50 20.40 -47.26
CA LEU A 509 -0.72 19.16 -47.37
C LEU A 509 -1.59 17.90 -47.40
N SER A 510 -2.54 17.77 -46.47
CA SER A 510 -3.49 16.64 -46.46
C SER A 510 -4.54 16.78 -47.55
N GLY A 511 -5.22 17.93 -47.61
CA GLY A 511 -6.39 18.11 -48.47
C GLY A 511 -6.02 18.21 -49.96
N HIS A 512 -5.06 19.06 -50.30
CA HIS A 512 -4.71 19.30 -51.71
C HIS A 512 -3.57 18.43 -52.22
N ALA A 513 -2.54 18.16 -51.41
CA ALA A 513 -1.36 17.39 -51.84
C ALA A 513 -1.46 15.88 -51.58
N GLY A 514 -2.53 15.42 -50.90
CA GLY A 514 -2.77 14.02 -50.59
C GLY A 514 -1.71 13.39 -49.68
N MET A 515 -1.06 14.21 -48.84
CA MET A 515 -0.05 13.73 -47.90
C MET A 515 -0.70 13.26 -46.59
N ILE A 516 -0.16 12.22 -45.99
CA ILE A 516 -0.64 11.68 -44.71
C ILE A 516 0.11 12.38 -43.58
N GLU A 517 -0.61 12.96 -42.62
CA GLU A 517 0.00 13.51 -41.42
C GLU A 517 0.52 12.39 -40.51
N VAL A 518 1.77 12.49 -40.09
CA VAL A 518 2.38 11.61 -39.09
C VAL A 518 2.79 12.43 -37.86
N SER A 519 2.73 11.80 -36.68
CA SER A 519 3.15 12.42 -35.41
C SER A 519 4.24 11.54 -34.78
N GLY A 520 5.49 12.00 -34.83
CA GLY A 520 6.62 11.31 -34.23
C GLY A 520 6.91 11.77 -32.80
N TYR A 521 7.74 11.01 -32.09
CA TYR A 521 8.26 11.43 -30.80
C TYR A 521 9.08 12.72 -30.92
N SER A 522 9.07 13.54 -29.87
CA SER A 522 9.96 14.71 -29.78
C SER A 522 11.43 14.33 -29.51
N PHE A 523 11.70 13.03 -29.38
CA PHE A 523 13.00 12.48 -29.08
C PHE A 523 13.61 11.76 -30.29
N THR A 524 14.93 11.79 -30.35
CA THR A 524 15.78 11.09 -31.33
C THR A 524 17.01 10.54 -30.59
N GLY A 525 17.76 9.67 -31.24
CA GLY A 525 18.97 9.07 -30.70
C GLY A 525 20.20 9.36 -31.54
N GLU A 526 21.36 9.23 -30.92
CA GLU A 526 22.69 9.43 -31.52
C GLU A 526 22.86 8.67 -32.85
N ALA A 527 22.57 7.37 -32.86
CA ALA A 527 22.74 6.52 -34.05
C ALA A 527 21.94 7.00 -35.28
N THR A 528 20.76 7.61 -35.07
CA THR A 528 19.97 8.15 -36.20
C THR A 528 20.57 9.45 -36.71
N LEU A 529 21.02 10.30 -35.80
CA LEU A 529 21.61 11.61 -36.13
C LEU A 529 22.95 11.45 -36.84
N GLU A 530 23.78 10.51 -36.42
CA GLU A 530 25.04 10.15 -37.08
C GLU A 530 24.82 9.68 -38.52
N LYS A 531 23.86 8.76 -38.75
CA LYS A 531 23.50 8.30 -40.10
C LYS A 531 23.05 9.43 -41.02
N LEU A 532 22.45 10.48 -40.46
CA LEU A 532 22.01 11.67 -41.17
C LEU A 532 23.05 12.79 -41.21
N SER A 533 24.23 12.57 -40.61
CA SER A 533 25.29 13.57 -40.49
C SER A 533 24.81 14.90 -39.87
N ILE A 534 23.90 14.83 -38.90
CA ILE A 534 23.36 15.99 -38.19
C ILE A 534 24.26 16.30 -36.98
N ASN A 535 24.61 17.59 -36.81
CA ASN A 535 25.49 18.04 -35.73
C ASN A 535 24.84 17.87 -34.33
N MET A 536 25.52 17.12 -33.47
CA MET A 536 25.09 16.70 -32.13
C MET A 536 25.47 17.64 -30.98
N ASP A 537 26.33 18.64 -31.20
CA ASP A 537 26.97 19.42 -30.12
C ASP A 537 26.00 20.39 -29.40
N ALA A 538 24.87 20.66 -30.01
CA ALA A 538 23.88 21.62 -29.52
C ALA A 538 22.56 20.97 -29.10
N GLU A 539 22.49 19.64 -29.06
CA GLU A 539 21.28 18.91 -28.67
C GLU A 539 21.06 18.91 -27.16
N LEU A 540 19.80 19.03 -26.76
CA LEU A 540 19.40 18.82 -25.38
C LEU A 540 19.26 17.33 -25.13
N ARG A 541 20.09 16.80 -24.23
CA ARG A 541 20.05 15.41 -23.79
C ARG A 541 19.21 15.28 -22.52
N LEU A 542 18.35 14.28 -22.48
CA LEU A 542 17.64 13.90 -21.27
C LEU A 542 18.63 13.31 -20.27
N ALA A 543 18.50 13.69 -19.00
CA ALA A 543 19.31 13.09 -17.93
C ALA A 543 18.92 11.62 -17.69
N ASN A 544 17.62 11.32 -17.79
CA ASN A 544 17.06 9.99 -17.53
C ASN A 544 16.14 9.56 -18.70
N PRO A 545 16.70 9.21 -19.87
CA PRO A 545 15.90 8.79 -21.01
C PRO A 545 15.31 7.38 -20.82
N LEU A 546 14.18 7.09 -21.47
CA LEU A 546 13.60 5.74 -21.50
C LEU A 546 14.49 4.74 -22.26
N SER A 547 15.18 5.20 -23.30
CA SER A 547 16.15 4.43 -24.06
C SER A 547 17.23 5.34 -24.67
N GLN A 548 18.39 4.78 -25.01
CA GLN A 548 19.46 5.51 -25.70
C GLN A 548 19.06 5.97 -27.12
N GLU A 549 18.04 5.35 -27.70
CA GLU A 549 17.49 5.69 -29.01
C GLU A 549 16.61 6.95 -28.98
N GLN A 550 16.27 7.42 -27.78
CA GLN A 550 15.39 8.55 -27.51
C GLN A 550 15.97 9.47 -26.42
N ASP A 551 17.29 9.65 -26.42
CA ASP A 551 18.00 10.44 -25.39
C ASP A 551 18.09 11.93 -25.68
N ARG A 552 17.75 12.39 -26.91
CA ARG A 552 17.92 13.78 -27.35
C ARG A 552 16.62 14.39 -27.84
N LEU A 553 16.36 15.64 -27.49
CA LEU A 553 15.27 16.42 -28.09
C LEU A 553 15.59 16.78 -29.54
N ARG A 554 14.62 16.57 -30.43
CA ARG A 554 14.78 16.83 -31.87
C ARG A 554 14.98 18.32 -32.17
N ARG A 555 16.00 18.62 -32.97
CA ARG A 555 16.26 19.97 -33.53
C ARG A 555 15.65 20.15 -34.94
N SER A 556 15.19 19.06 -35.54
CA SER A 556 14.57 18.98 -36.85
C SER A 556 13.55 17.84 -36.85
N LEU A 557 12.52 17.92 -37.69
CA LEU A 557 11.58 16.81 -37.91
C LEU A 557 12.11 15.79 -38.93
N VAL A 558 13.19 16.11 -39.64
CA VAL A 558 13.76 15.26 -40.70
C VAL A 558 14.13 13.86 -40.20
N PRO A 559 14.79 13.66 -39.03
CA PRO A 559 15.12 12.33 -38.54
C PRO A 559 13.90 11.42 -38.41
N ASN A 560 12.82 11.92 -37.80
CA ASN A 560 11.57 11.19 -37.65
C ASN A 560 10.94 10.83 -39.00
N ILE A 561 10.91 11.79 -39.92
CA ILE A 561 10.38 11.56 -41.28
C ILE A 561 11.19 10.48 -42.01
N VAL A 562 12.53 10.48 -41.90
CA VAL A 562 13.37 9.45 -42.52
C VAL A 562 13.14 8.08 -41.89
N GLN A 563 13.02 8.00 -40.56
CA GLN A 563 12.67 6.75 -39.88
C GLN A 563 11.30 6.22 -40.33
N ASN A 564 10.30 7.11 -40.46
CA ASN A 564 8.98 6.76 -40.97
C ASN A 564 9.07 6.24 -42.42
N ILE A 565 9.91 6.84 -43.27
CA ILE A 565 10.14 6.31 -44.62
C ILE A 565 10.75 4.91 -44.57
N ALA A 566 11.80 4.71 -43.77
CA ALA A 566 12.49 3.44 -43.64
C ALA A 566 11.58 2.32 -43.11
N LEU A 567 10.66 2.65 -42.20
CA LEU A 567 9.67 1.71 -41.68
C LEU A 567 8.62 1.35 -42.76
N ASN A 568 8.04 2.36 -43.42
CA ASN A 568 6.90 2.16 -44.33
C ASN A 568 7.28 1.65 -45.72
N SER A 569 8.50 1.94 -46.19
CA SER A 569 9.04 1.44 -47.47
C SER A 569 9.12 -0.08 -47.57
N ARG A 570 9.03 -0.81 -46.44
CA ARG A 570 8.94 -2.27 -46.42
C ARG A 570 7.56 -2.79 -46.83
N TYR A 571 6.54 -1.95 -46.71
CA TYR A 571 5.13 -2.32 -46.89
C TYR A 571 4.48 -1.60 -48.07
N HIS A 572 5.03 -0.46 -48.50
CA HIS A 572 4.44 0.38 -49.54
C HIS A 572 5.49 0.87 -50.54
N ASP A 573 5.17 0.73 -51.83
CA ASP A 573 6.04 1.17 -52.92
C ASP A 573 5.98 2.68 -53.18
N GLU A 574 4.89 3.35 -52.81
CA GLU A 574 4.75 4.82 -52.88
C GLU A 574 3.90 5.36 -51.73
N PHE A 575 4.34 6.46 -51.11
CA PHE A 575 3.55 7.22 -50.13
C PHE A 575 4.07 8.64 -49.99
N ARG A 576 3.23 9.51 -49.42
CA ARG A 576 3.55 10.92 -49.12
C ARG A 576 3.16 11.20 -47.68
N ILE A 577 4.11 11.64 -46.87
CA ILE A 577 3.90 11.90 -45.44
C ILE A 577 4.41 13.28 -45.06
N TYR A 578 3.78 13.91 -44.07
CA TYR A 578 4.31 15.13 -43.46
C TYR A 578 4.11 15.13 -41.95
N GLU A 579 4.98 15.84 -41.25
CA GLU A 579 4.87 16.09 -39.82
C GLU A 579 4.84 17.61 -39.58
N LEU A 580 3.92 18.04 -38.73
CA LEU A 580 3.87 19.38 -38.18
C LEU A 580 4.13 19.26 -36.67
N GLY A 581 5.26 19.78 -36.21
CA GLY A 581 5.71 19.53 -34.85
C GLY A 581 6.72 20.55 -34.34
N ARG A 582 6.91 20.56 -33.02
CA ARG A 582 7.91 21.43 -32.38
C ARG A 582 9.32 20.85 -32.48
N VAL A 583 10.28 21.74 -32.70
CA VAL A 583 11.71 21.47 -32.59
C VAL A 583 12.30 22.37 -31.52
N TYR A 584 13.36 21.89 -30.87
CA TYR A 584 13.96 22.54 -29.70
C TYR A 584 15.36 23.00 -30.07
N ILE A 585 15.55 24.32 -30.21
CA ILE A 585 16.81 24.90 -30.71
C ILE A 585 17.53 25.61 -29.57
N LYS A 586 18.78 25.22 -29.35
CA LYS A 586 19.69 25.90 -28.43
C LYS A 586 21.00 26.23 -29.13
N LYS A 587 21.61 27.37 -28.78
CA LYS A 587 22.90 27.80 -29.36
C LYS A 587 24.06 26.95 -28.85
N THR A 588 24.09 26.69 -27.54
CA THR A 588 25.08 25.83 -26.88
C THR A 588 24.39 24.98 -25.81
N ARG A 589 24.81 23.72 -25.67
CA ARG A 589 24.22 22.80 -24.67
C ARG A 589 24.34 23.35 -23.23
N THR A 590 25.41 24.09 -22.95
CA THR A 590 25.76 24.61 -21.62
C THR A 590 25.12 25.96 -21.27
N SER A 591 24.41 26.62 -22.20
CA SER A 591 23.70 27.86 -21.86
C SER A 591 22.66 27.59 -20.75
N GLN A 592 22.44 28.55 -19.86
CA GLN A 592 21.37 28.48 -18.85
C GLN A 592 19.99 28.79 -19.42
N ASP A 593 19.92 29.37 -20.63
CA ASP A 593 18.66 29.73 -21.27
C ASP A 593 17.84 28.47 -21.63
N LEU A 594 16.51 28.61 -21.58
CA LEU A 594 15.59 27.63 -22.13
C LEU A 594 15.80 27.51 -23.66
N ALA A 595 15.49 26.34 -24.22
CA ALA A 595 15.51 26.18 -25.67
C ALA A 595 14.41 27.01 -26.33
N GLU A 596 14.72 27.53 -27.51
CA GLU A 596 13.73 28.14 -28.38
C GLU A 596 12.87 27.04 -29.01
N GLU A 597 11.57 27.05 -28.74
CA GLU A 597 10.61 26.15 -29.36
C GLU A 597 10.08 26.74 -30.66
N ARG A 598 10.29 26.03 -31.78
CA ARG A 598 9.77 26.43 -33.09
C ARG A 598 8.83 25.36 -33.63
N THR A 599 7.65 25.76 -34.07
CA THR A 599 6.76 24.87 -34.82
C THR A 599 7.22 24.83 -36.27
N MET A 600 7.56 23.64 -36.75
CA MET A 600 8.10 23.38 -38.08
C MET A 600 7.17 22.41 -38.81
N VAL A 601 7.21 22.45 -40.14
CA VAL A 601 6.57 21.45 -41.00
C VAL A 601 7.62 20.83 -41.90
N THR A 602 7.63 19.50 -41.98
CA THR A 602 8.51 18.74 -42.87
C THR A 602 7.69 17.67 -43.57
N GLY A 603 7.77 17.64 -44.90
CA GLY A 603 7.12 16.64 -45.73
C GLY A 603 8.14 15.81 -46.51
N ALA A 604 7.77 14.58 -46.82
CA ALA A 604 8.52 13.71 -47.72
C ALA A 604 7.59 12.92 -48.64
N VAL A 605 8.10 12.63 -49.82
CA VAL A 605 7.47 11.75 -50.81
C VAL A 605 8.45 10.61 -51.06
N TYR A 606 7.96 9.39 -50.89
CA TYR A 606 8.72 8.17 -51.17
C TYR A 606 8.12 7.44 -52.36
N ARG A 607 8.98 6.98 -53.27
CA ARG A 607 8.64 6.03 -54.32
C ARG A 607 9.83 5.08 -54.49
N LYS A 608 9.57 3.78 -54.42
CA LYS A 608 10.55 2.73 -54.67
C LYS A 608 11.03 2.82 -56.11
N LYS A 609 12.34 2.74 -56.34
CA LYS A 609 12.87 2.67 -57.71
C LYS A 609 12.41 1.35 -58.34
N PRO A 610 11.88 1.35 -59.56
CA PRO A 610 11.72 0.12 -60.32
C PRO A 610 13.10 -0.53 -60.51
N ASP A 611 13.16 -1.85 -60.37
CA ASP A 611 14.39 -2.62 -60.59
C ASP A 611 14.91 -2.50 -62.03
#